data_AF-A0A662BI14-F1
#
_entry.id   AF-A0A662BI14-F1
#
_cell.length_a   1.000
_cell.length_b   1.000
_cell.length_c   1.000
_cell.angle_alpha   90.00
_cell.angle_beta   90.00
_cell.angle_gamma   90.00
#
_symmetry.space_group_name_H-M   'P 1'
#
loop_
_entity.id
_entity.type
_entity.pdbx_description
1 polymer ?
#
loop_
_entity_poly.entity_id
_entity_poly.type
_entity_poly.pdbx_seq_one_letter_code
_entity_poly.pdbx_strand_id
1 'polypeptide(L)'
;MKQASVREPAVAGRFYPENKTELKRLIDKIYQAEKSKIDLSLADRNIYGAVVPHAGYMFSAYQAIHFFEIIKNSKQKFDTFIIINPNHTGYGTEISLDENDFWKTPFGKVEIDKDFYNVLDFDYAADAHKYEHSGEVMLPLL
;
A
#
# COMPACT_ATOMS: atom_id res chain seq x y z
N MET A 1 -26.68 9.62 -9.25
CA MET A 1 -25.74 9.06 -8.26
C MET A 1 -24.36 9.60 -8.62
N LYS A 2 -23.61 10.16 -7.66
CA LYS A 2 -22.26 10.67 -7.93
C LYS A 2 -21.38 9.45 -8.29
N GLN A 3 -20.61 9.53 -9.38
CA GLN A 3 -19.72 8.45 -9.77
C GLN A 3 -18.58 8.37 -8.74
N ALA A 4 -18.27 7.16 -8.26
CA ALA A 4 -17.17 6.96 -7.32
C ALA A 4 -15.83 7.38 -7.96
N SER A 5 -15.05 8.14 -7.21
CA SER A 5 -13.74 8.68 -7.57
C SER A 5 -12.64 7.66 -7.33
N VAL A 6 -11.64 7.62 -8.22
CA VAL A 6 -10.58 6.61 -8.18
C VAL A 6 -9.24 7.29 -8.47
N ARG A 7 -8.28 7.12 -7.56
CA ARG A 7 -6.88 7.45 -7.80
C ARG A 7 -6.25 6.38 -8.69
N GLU A 8 -5.86 6.77 -9.90
CA GLU A 8 -5.09 5.92 -10.81
C GLU A 8 -3.63 5.79 -10.31
N PRO A 9 -2.94 4.66 -10.58
CA PRO A 9 -1.55 4.49 -10.16
C PRO A 9 -0.63 5.46 -10.93
N ALA A 10 0.26 6.14 -10.21
CA ALA A 10 1.24 7.07 -10.76
C ALA A 10 2.53 6.38 -11.22
N VAL A 11 2.85 5.19 -10.70
CA VAL A 11 4.14 4.52 -10.91
C VAL A 11 4.05 3.06 -11.38
N ALA A 12 2.85 2.56 -11.67
CA ALA A 12 2.67 1.30 -12.41
C ALA A 12 3.42 1.36 -13.76
N GLY A 13 4.08 0.26 -14.12
CA GLY A 13 4.98 0.18 -15.28
C GLY A 13 6.38 0.75 -15.05
N ARG A 14 6.64 1.42 -13.91
CA ARG A 14 7.95 1.99 -13.55
C ARG A 14 8.53 1.38 -12.29
N PHE A 15 7.78 1.38 -11.20
CA PHE A 15 8.23 0.83 -9.90
C PHE A 15 7.82 -0.62 -9.71
N TYR A 16 6.73 -1.03 -10.36
CA TYR A 16 6.26 -2.39 -10.42
C TYR A 16 5.52 -2.60 -11.75
N PRO A 17 5.40 -3.85 -12.25
CA PRO A 17 4.68 -4.11 -13.51
C PRO A 17 3.23 -3.63 -13.47
N GLU A 18 2.78 -2.94 -14.51
CA GLU A 18 1.36 -2.55 -14.66
C GLU A 18 0.45 -3.74 -14.99
N ASN A 19 1.01 -4.78 -15.61
CA ASN A 19 0.27 -5.98 -15.96
C ASN A 19 0.08 -6.88 -14.72
N LYS A 20 -1.17 -7.24 -14.43
CA LYS A 20 -1.55 -8.09 -13.30
C LYS A 20 -0.76 -9.41 -13.22
N THR A 21 -0.60 -10.10 -14.35
CA THR A 21 0.07 -11.41 -14.41
C THR A 21 1.57 -11.26 -14.17
N GLU A 22 2.19 -10.23 -14.76
CA GLU A 22 3.61 -9.95 -14.56
C GLU A 22 3.91 -9.53 -13.12
N LEU A 23 3.06 -8.68 -12.55
CA LEU A 23 3.17 -8.25 -11.16
C LEU A 23 3.07 -9.44 -10.21
N LYS A 24 2.06 -10.30 -10.40
CA LYS A 24 1.92 -11.54 -9.60
C LYS A 24 3.18 -12.40 -9.71
N ARG A 25 3.68 -12.64 -10.92
CA ARG A 25 4.89 -13.45 -11.14
C ARG A 25 6.11 -12.84 -10.46
N LEU A 26 6.24 -11.51 -10.44
CA LEU A 26 7.31 -10.82 -9.74
C LEU A 26 7.19 -11.02 -8.22
N ILE A 27 6.01 -10.79 -7.64
CA ILE A 27 5.76 -10.98 -6.20
C ILE A 27 6.03 -12.43 -5.79
N ASP A 28 5.52 -13.41 -6.56
CA ASP A 28 5.76 -14.84 -6.31
C ASP A 28 7.27 -15.15 -6.34
N LYS A 29 8.01 -14.62 -7.31
CA LYS A 29 9.47 -14.80 -7.40
C LYS A 29 10.19 -14.23 -6.17
N ILE A 30 9.80 -13.02 -5.75
CA ILE A 30 10.38 -12.35 -4.58
C ILE A 30 10.07 -13.16 -3.31
N TYR A 31 8.82 -13.59 -3.14
CA TYR A 31 8.43 -14.46 -2.02
C TYR A 31 9.25 -15.75 -2.00
N GLN A 32 9.42 -16.44 -3.14
CA GLN A 32 10.23 -17.68 -3.17
C GLN A 32 11.69 -17.44 -2.76
N ALA A 33 12.26 -16.27 -3.08
CA ALA A 33 13.63 -15.92 -2.69
C ALA A 33 13.76 -15.61 -1.19
N GLU A 34 12.70 -15.11 -0.56
CA GLU A 34 12.72 -14.61 0.82
C GLU A 34 12.04 -15.53 1.83
N LYS A 35 11.19 -16.48 1.42
CA LYS A 35 10.32 -17.28 2.30
C LYS A 35 11.04 -17.96 3.48
N SER A 36 12.29 -18.39 3.31
CA SER A 36 13.07 -19.05 4.37
C SER A 36 13.63 -18.08 5.40
N LYS A 37 13.60 -16.78 5.12
CA LYS A 37 14.09 -15.70 5.98
C LYS A 37 12.94 -14.98 6.71
N ILE A 38 11.70 -15.24 6.34
CA ILE A 38 10.52 -14.62 6.96
C ILE A 38 10.29 -15.25 8.34
N ASP A 39 10.35 -14.44 9.39
CA ASP A 39 10.06 -14.88 10.76
C ASP A 39 8.54 -14.96 10.99
N LEU A 40 7.95 -16.09 10.61
CA LEU A 40 6.52 -16.35 10.80
C LEU A 40 6.11 -16.50 12.27
N SER A 41 7.04 -16.60 13.23
CA SER A 41 6.67 -16.59 14.65
C SER A 41 6.06 -15.25 15.10
N LEU A 42 6.31 -14.18 14.34
CA LEU A 42 5.71 -12.88 14.55
C LEU A 42 4.21 -12.85 14.20
N ALA A 43 3.72 -13.80 13.39
CA ALA A 43 2.31 -13.87 13.02
C ALA A 43 1.38 -14.22 14.21
N ASP A 44 1.91 -14.88 15.23
CA ASP A 44 1.22 -15.21 16.48
C ASP A 44 1.24 -14.05 17.51
N ARG A 45 1.88 -12.92 17.19
CA ARG A 45 1.92 -11.72 18.04
C ARG A 45 0.78 -10.76 17.70
N ASN A 46 0.54 -9.81 18.59
CA ASN A 46 -0.28 -8.63 18.27
C ASN A 46 0.52 -7.72 17.35
N ILE A 47 0.01 -7.51 16.13
CA ILE A 47 0.69 -6.71 15.11
C ILE A 47 0.04 -5.34 15.06
N TYR A 48 0.81 -4.31 15.43
CA TYR A 48 0.36 -2.91 15.38
C TYR A 48 0.77 -2.21 14.08
N GLY A 49 1.83 -2.67 13.42
CA GLY A 49 2.31 -2.11 12.17
C GLY A 49 3.76 -2.48 11.89
N ALA A 50 4.29 -1.92 10.80
CA ALA A 50 5.69 -2.04 10.40
C ALA A 50 6.15 -0.80 9.63
N VAL A 51 7.46 -0.64 9.52
CA VAL A 51 8.10 0.30 8.60
C VAL A 51 8.64 -0.50 7.43
N VAL A 52 8.19 -0.16 6.22
CA VAL A 52 8.56 -0.88 4.98
C VAL A 52 9.10 0.11 3.93
N PRO A 53 10.10 -0.30 3.12
CA PRO A 53 10.70 0.56 2.11
C PRO A 53 9.81 0.73 0.88
N HIS A 54 9.82 1.92 0.26
CA HIS A 54 8.91 2.28 -0.85
C HIS A 54 9.61 2.56 -2.20
N ALA A 55 10.82 2.03 -2.43
CA ALA A 55 11.44 2.09 -3.75
C ALA A 55 10.72 1.17 -4.76
N GLY A 56 11.17 1.13 -6.01
CA GLY A 56 10.72 0.11 -6.98
C GLY A 56 10.98 -1.32 -6.50
N TYR A 57 10.11 -2.26 -6.90
CA TYR A 57 10.04 -3.63 -6.35
C TYR A 57 11.35 -4.42 -6.52
N MET A 58 12.13 -4.10 -7.55
CA MET A 58 13.46 -4.70 -7.74
C MET A 58 14.43 -4.42 -6.59
N PHE A 59 14.17 -3.39 -5.78
CA PHE A 59 15.02 -2.97 -4.67
C PHE A 59 14.35 -3.14 -3.30
N SER A 60 13.08 -2.75 -3.16
CA SER A 60 12.39 -2.65 -1.87
C SER A 60 11.57 -3.89 -1.50
N ALA A 61 10.97 -4.55 -2.49
CA ALA A 61 9.94 -5.56 -2.20
C ALA A 61 10.52 -6.83 -1.56
N TYR A 62 11.82 -7.11 -1.72
CA TYR A 62 12.51 -8.19 -1.00
C TYR A 62 12.50 -8.00 0.52
N GLN A 63 12.47 -6.77 1.01
CA GLN A 63 12.31 -6.48 2.43
C GLN A 63 10.84 -6.32 2.81
N ALA A 64 10.06 -5.60 1.99
CA ALA A 64 8.66 -5.34 2.29
C ALA A 64 7.81 -6.63 2.39
N ILE A 65 8.07 -7.63 1.53
CA ILE A 65 7.30 -8.89 1.49
C ILE A 65 7.24 -9.62 2.83
N HIS A 66 8.25 -9.46 3.69
CA HIS A 66 8.30 -10.10 5.00
C HIS A 66 7.10 -9.69 5.85
N PHE A 67 6.83 -8.39 5.94
CA PHE A 67 5.71 -7.88 6.73
C PHE A 67 4.36 -8.36 6.19
N PHE A 68 4.17 -8.29 4.87
CA PHE A 68 2.91 -8.68 4.23
C PHE A 68 2.63 -10.18 4.37
N GLU A 69 3.64 -11.04 4.31
CA GLU A 69 3.45 -12.47 4.59
C GLU A 69 3.24 -12.74 6.09
N ILE A 70 3.83 -11.97 7.01
CA ILE A 70 3.56 -12.10 8.44
C ILE A 70 2.09 -11.77 8.75
N ILE A 71 1.55 -10.64 8.25
CA ILE A 71 0.15 -10.28 8.50
C ILE A 71 -0.83 -11.28 7.86
N LYS A 72 -0.50 -11.79 6.67
CA LYS A 72 -1.30 -12.79 5.96
C LYS A 72 -1.38 -14.14 6.69
N ASN A 73 -0.35 -14.49 7.45
CA ASN A 73 -0.33 -15.69 8.29
C ASN A 73 -0.82 -15.42 9.72
N SER A 74 -1.16 -14.18 10.07
CA SER A 74 -1.66 -13.84 11.40
C SER A 74 -3.12 -14.27 11.57
N LYS A 75 -3.49 -14.58 12.82
CA LYS A 75 -4.89 -14.82 13.22
C LYS A 75 -5.62 -13.51 13.57
N GLN A 76 -4.89 -12.40 13.67
CA GLN A 76 -5.46 -11.09 13.94
C GLN A 76 -6.35 -10.67 12.76
N LYS A 77 -7.55 -10.15 13.06
CA LYS A 77 -8.42 -9.52 12.07
C LYS A 77 -8.10 -8.04 12.02
N PHE A 78 -7.92 -7.52 10.82
CA PHE A 78 -7.67 -6.11 10.55
C PHE A 78 -8.88 -5.57 9.79
N ASP A 79 -9.54 -4.56 10.35
CA ASP A 79 -10.67 -3.89 9.70
C ASP A 79 -10.17 -2.75 8.81
N THR A 80 -9.15 -1.99 9.26
CA THR A 80 -8.59 -0.84 8.57
C THR A 80 -7.06 -0.89 8.59
N PHE A 81 -6.41 -0.65 7.45
CA PHE A 81 -4.96 -0.44 7.37
C PHE A 81 -4.68 1.06 7.20
N ILE A 82 -3.82 1.61 8.07
CA ILE A 82 -3.36 3.00 7.97
C ILE A 82 -1.97 3.00 7.32
N ILE A 83 -1.84 3.67 6.18
CA ILE A 83 -0.57 3.88 5.50
C ILE A 83 -0.15 5.32 5.71
N ILE A 84 0.91 5.53 6.49
CA ILE A 84 1.53 6.84 6.69
C ILE A 84 2.73 6.91 5.76
N ASN A 85 2.73 7.87 4.85
CA ASN A 85 3.78 7.99 3.85
C ASN A 85 4.26 9.45 3.71
N PRO A 86 5.54 9.66 3.36
CA PRO A 86 6.05 11.01 3.10
C PRO A 86 5.40 11.63 1.85
N ASN A 87 5.47 12.96 1.77
CA ASN A 87 5.12 13.73 0.59
C ASN A 87 6.40 14.19 -0.14
N HIS A 88 6.74 13.51 -1.24
CA HIS A 88 7.87 13.85 -2.10
C HIS A 88 7.52 14.89 -3.17
N THR A 89 6.22 15.13 -3.41
CA THR A 89 5.75 16.05 -4.45
C THR A 89 5.69 17.50 -3.97
N GLY A 90 5.46 17.70 -2.66
CA GLY A 90 5.24 19.01 -2.06
C GLY A 90 3.86 19.60 -2.34
N TYR A 91 2.92 18.85 -2.93
CA TYR A 91 1.54 19.28 -3.14
C TYR A 91 0.66 19.02 -1.92
N GLY A 92 -0.39 19.80 -1.74
CA GLY A 92 -1.27 19.75 -0.57
C GLY A 92 -0.71 20.43 0.69
N THR A 93 -1.26 20.07 1.85
CA THR A 93 -0.89 20.57 3.17
C THR A 93 0.18 19.69 3.83
N GLU A 94 0.64 20.07 5.03
CA GLU A 94 1.68 19.33 5.76
C GLU A 94 1.28 17.88 6.06
N ILE A 95 0.01 17.66 6.40
CA ILE A 95 -0.60 16.34 6.59
C ILE A 95 -1.97 16.39 5.93
N SER A 96 -2.23 15.46 5.01
CA SER A 96 -3.48 15.40 4.27
C SER A 96 -3.99 13.98 4.09
N LEU A 97 -5.30 13.86 3.92
CA LEU A 97 -6.01 12.65 3.54
C LEU A 97 -6.39 12.70 2.06
N ASP A 98 -6.45 11.52 1.43
CA ASP A 98 -6.91 11.42 0.05
C ASP A 98 -8.44 11.57 -0.01
N GLU A 99 -8.93 12.37 -0.96
CA GLU A 99 -10.34 12.59 -1.25
C GLU A 99 -10.99 11.47 -2.05
N ASN A 100 -10.21 10.68 -2.79
CA ASN A 100 -10.73 9.62 -3.65
C ASN A 100 -11.46 8.53 -2.83
N ASP A 101 -12.40 7.81 -3.45
CA ASP A 101 -13.09 6.68 -2.81
C ASP A 101 -12.24 5.39 -2.89
N PHE A 102 -11.41 5.28 -3.94
CA PHE A 102 -10.58 4.11 -4.18
C PHE A 102 -9.18 4.47 -4.68
N TRP A 103 -8.21 3.61 -4.36
CA TRP A 103 -6.92 3.55 -5.05
C TRP A 103 -6.90 2.36 -5.99
N LYS A 104 -6.50 2.56 -7.24
CA LYS A 104 -6.41 1.47 -8.20
C LYS A 104 -5.01 0.87 -8.22
N THR A 105 -4.96 -0.45 -8.19
CA THR A 105 -3.77 -1.27 -8.40
C THR A 105 -3.97 -2.20 -9.60
N PRO A 106 -2.92 -2.86 -10.12
CA PRO A 106 -3.09 -3.92 -11.11
C PRO A 106 -3.95 -5.10 -10.63
N PHE A 107 -4.15 -5.28 -9.32
CA PHE A 107 -4.99 -6.35 -8.77
C PHE A 107 -6.46 -5.96 -8.60
N GLY A 108 -6.79 -4.67 -8.58
CA GLY A 108 -8.15 -4.19 -8.42
C GLY A 108 -8.19 -2.79 -7.82
N LYS A 109 -9.30 -2.47 -7.15
CA LYS A 109 -9.45 -1.23 -6.39
C LYS A 109 -9.34 -1.54 -4.90
N VAL A 110 -8.60 -0.71 -4.18
CA VAL A 110 -8.54 -0.68 -2.71
C VAL A 110 -9.45 0.44 -2.26
N GLU A 111 -10.40 0.13 -1.40
CA GLU A 111 -11.34 1.09 -0.84
C GLU A 111 -10.64 1.94 0.24
N ILE A 112 -10.92 3.24 0.23
CA ILE A 112 -10.54 4.12 1.33
C ILE A 112 -11.63 4.05 2.39
N ASP A 113 -11.25 3.79 3.63
CA ASP A 113 -12.15 3.80 4.79
C ASP A 113 -12.56 5.24 5.13
N LYS A 114 -13.60 5.72 4.44
CA LYS A 114 -14.13 7.08 4.63
C LYS A 114 -14.78 7.27 5.99
N ASP A 115 -15.34 6.23 6.57
CA ASP A 115 -15.92 6.29 7.90
C ASP A 115 -14.83 6.58 8.94
N PHE A 116 -13.66 5.94 8.80
CA PHE A 116 -12.48 6.25 9.60
C PHE A 116 -11.90 7.64 9.28
N TYR A 117 -11.82 8.04 8.01
CA TYR A 117 -11.29 9.37 7.65
C TYR A 117 -12.14 10.51 8.23
N ASN A 118 -13.47 10.36 8.24
CA ASN A 118 -14.39 11.39 8.72
C ASN A 118 -14.28 11.67 10.23
N VAL A 119 -13.65 10.78 11.00
CA VAL A 119 -13.37 11.02 12.43
C VAL A 119 -11.99 11.64 12.67
N LEU A 120 -11.17 11.78 11.62
CA LEU A 120 -9.87 12.44 11.69
C LEU A 120 -10.00 13.92 11.34
N ASP A 121 -9.31 14.77 12.10
CA ASP A 121 -9.27 16.23 11.89
C ASP A 121 -8.06 16.61 11.03
N PHE A 122 -8.05 16.14 9.78
CA PHE A 122 -7.02 16.45 8.79
C PHE A 122 -7.64 16.98 7.50
N ASP A 123 -6.89 17.84 6.82
CA ASP A 123 -7.30 18.36 5.52
C ASP A 123 -7.34 17.27 4.46
N TYR A 124 -8.27 17.43 3.53
CA TYR A 124 -8.36 16.62 2.33
C TYR A 124 -7.60 17.29 1.19
N ALA A 125 -6.75 16.54 0.48
CA ALA A 125 -5.97 17.08 -0.65
C ALA A 125 -5.71 16.02 -1.72
N ALA A 126 -6.63 15.87 -2.69
CA ALA A 126 -6.48 14.89 -3.77
C ALA A 126 -5.18 15.03 -4.59
N ASP A 127 -4.69 16.27 -4.76
CA ASP A 127 -3.49 16.59 -5.52
C ASP A 127 -2.19 16.14 -4.82
N ALA A 128 -2.16 16.17 -3.48
CA ALA A 128 -1.07 15.65 -2.66
C ALA A 128 -0.75 14.19 -2.95
N HIS A 129 -1.81 13.39 -3.19
CA HIS A 129 -1.68 11.95 -3.42
C HIS A 129 -1.52 11.58 -4.89
N LYS A 130 -1.98 12.42 -5.82
CA LYS A 130 -2.11 12.10 -7.24
C LYS A 130 -0.84 11.58 -7.91
N TYR A 131 0.33 12.11 -7.53
CA TYR A 131 1.63 11.72 -8.08
C TYR A 131 2.59 11.16 -7.02
N GLU A 132 2.17 11.13 -5.76
CA GLU A 132 2.95 10.57 -4.66
C GLU A 132 2.94 9.04 -4.74
N HIS A 133 4.10 8.42 -4.60
CA HIS A 133 4.27 6.98 -4.86
C HIS A 133 4.41 6.15 -3.58
N SER A 134 4.83 6.76 -2.47
CA SER A 134 5.30 6.02 -1.31
C SER A 134 4.23 5.15 -0.65
N GLY A 135 2.97 5.62 -0.62
CA GLY A 135 1.83 4.79 -0.24
C GLY A 135 1.41 3.80 -1.34
N GLU A 136 1.44 4.22 -2.61
CA GLU A 136 0.99 3.42 -3.76
C GLU A 136 1.75 2.10 -3.89
N VAL A 137 3.07 2.14 -3.72
CA VAL A 137 3.93 0.94 -3.88
C VAL A 137 3.68 -0.13 -2.82
N MET A 138 2.97 0.17 -1.74
CA MET A 138 2.63 -0.81 -0.72
C MET A 138 1.35 -1.58 -1.09
N LEU A 139 0.42 -0.93 -1.77
CA LEU A 139 -0.92 -1.46 -1.99
C LEU A 139 -0.95 -2.79 -2.76
N PRO A 140 -0.09 -3.06 -3.77
CA PRO A 140 -0.13 -4.36 -4.43
C PRO A 140 0.46 -5.51 -3.61
N LEU A 141 1.11 -5.23 -2.47
CA LEU A 141 1.59 -6.26 -1.53
C LEU A 141 0.59 -6.53 -0.39
N LEU A 142 -0.35 -5.60 -0.15
CA LEU A 142 -1.43 -5.72 0.83
C LEU A 142 -2.50 -6.71 0.36
#